data_AF-A0A962A3Y8-F1
#
_entry.id   AF-A0A962A3Y8-F1
#
_cell.length_a   1.000
_cell.length_b   1.000
_cell.length_c   1.000
_cell.angle_alpha   90.00
_cell.angle_beta   90.00
_cell.angle_gamma   90.00
#
_symmetry.space_group_name_H-M   'P 1'
#
loop_
_entity.id
_entity.type
_entity.pdbx_description
1 polymer ?
#
loop_
_entity_poly.entity_id
_entity_poly.type
_entity_poly.pdbx_seq_one_letter_code
_entity_poly.pdbx_strand_id
1 'polypeptide(L)'
;MVDSYDDGRDIDGDKELSHLNIKKIPTRKTAVAIDDGAQKRQIPRITAAGRGKIAEKILQLAFDNDIKVREDSDLAEMLAKIEIDSPIPSEAFMAVAEILSYVYRANGQPNPFDVRLEDDND
;
A
#
# COMPACT_ATOMS: atom_id res chain seq x y z
N MET A 1 22.41 66.02 -15.88
CA MET A 1 21.42 64.96 -16.17
C MET A 1 22.16 63.63 -16.20
N VAL A 2 22.45 63.11 -15.01
CA VAL A 2 22.93 61.74 -14.78
C VAL A 2 22.49 61.38 -13.37
N ASP A 3 21.40 60.64 -13.24
CA ASP A 3 21.12 59.91 -12.00
C ASP A 3 21.41 58.44 -12.31
N SER A 4 22.51 57.97 -11.72
CA SER A 4 22.88 56.55 -11.70
C SER A 4 21.92 55.84 -10.76
N TYR A 5 21.12 54.92 -11.30
CA TYR A 5 20.39 53.96 -10.48
C TYR A 5 21.25 52.72 -10.30
N ASP A 6 21.80 52.65 -9.09
CA ASP A 6 22.27 51.43 -8.43
C ASP A 6 21.04 50.55 -8.15
N ASP A 7 20.89 49.43 -8.87
CA ASP A 7 19.90 48.39 -8.59
C ASP A 7 20.64 47.09 -8.26
N GLY A 8 21.35 47.14 -7.14
CA GLY A 8 21.71 45.95 -6.39
C GLY A 8 20.43 45.27 -5.90
N ARG A 9 19.87 44.40 -6.75
CA ARG A 9 18.93 43.37 -6.31
C ARG A 9 19.65 42.04 -6.28
N ASP A 10 20.11 41.73 -5.08
CA ASP A 10 20.36 40.38 -4.61
C ASP A 10 19.21 39.49 -5.05
N ILE A 11 19.53 38.59 -5.98
CA ILE A 11 18.66 37.49 -6.38
C ILE A 11 18.70 36.47 -5.24
N ASP A 12 17.88 36.70 -4.22
CA ASP A 12 17.48 35.70 -3.22
C ASP A 12 16.69 34.59 -3.97
N GLY A 13 17.45 33.66 -4.56
CA GLY A 13 16.99 32.55 -5.40
C GLY A 13 16.30 31.42 -4.63
N ASP A 14 15.82 31.67 -3.42
CA ASP A 14 15.25 30.70 -2.50
C ASP A 14 13.76 30.94 -2.20
N LYS A 15 13.13 31.91 -2.87
CA LYS A 15 11.73 32.31 -2.60
C LYS A 15 10.67 31.89 -3.63
N GLU A 16 10.91 30.86 -4.44
CA GLU A 16 9.97 30.52 -5.51
C GLU A 16 9.53 29.05 -5.59
N LEU A 17 9.37 28.33 -4.46
CA LEU A 17 8.69 27.03 -4.46
C LEU A 17 7.67 26.81 -3.33
N SER A 18 7.36 27.81 -2.49
CA SER A 18 6.47 27.63 -1.33
C SER A 18 4.96 27.75 -1.63
N HIS A 19 4.55 28.02 -2.88
CA HIS A 19 3.14 28.30 -3.22
C HIS A 19 2.39 27.19 -3.97
N LEU A 20 2.93 25.98 -4.06
CA LEU A 20 2.06 24.83 -4.32
C LEU A 20 1.31 24.50 -3.03
N ASN A 21 0.25 25.25 -2.77
CA ASN A 21 -0.78 24.93 -1.79
C ASN A 21 -1.52 23.66 -2.25
N ILE A 22 -0.80 22.52 -2.21
CA ILE A 22 -1.40 21.20 -2.27
C ILE A 22 -2.11 21.06 -0.93
N LYS A 23 -3.30 21.65 -0.84
CA LYS A 23 -4.26 21.39 0.22
C LYS A 23 -4.36 19.87 0.27
N LYS A 24 -3.71 19.24 1.27
CA LYS A 24 -3.65 17.79 1.45
C LYS A 24 -5.05 17.26 1.25
N ILE A 25 -5.34 16.75 0.05
CA ILE A 25 -6.67 16.29 -0.29
C ILE A 25 -6.89 15.19 0.74
N PRO A 26 -7.95 15.24 1.58
CA PRO A 26 -8.14 14.23 2.60
C PRO A 26 -8.14 12.89 1.88
N THR A 27 -7.06 12.12 2.08
CA THR A 27 -6.89 10.80 1.47
C THR A 27 -8.01 9.96 2.05
N ARG A 28 -9.02 9.70 1.22
CA ARG A 28 -10.14 8.85 1.62
C ARG A 28 -9.53 7.51 1.98
N LYS A 29 -9.82 7.01 3.19
CA LYS A 29 -9.33 5.70 3.65
C LYS A 29 -9.53 4.67 2.54
N THR A 30 -8.50 3.90 2.25
CA THR A 30 -8.54 2.80 1.28
C THR A 30 -8.39 1.51 2.06
N ALA A 31 -9.21 0.50 1.75
CA ALA A 31 -9.10 -0.82 2.32
C ALA A 31 -9.27 -1.87 1.24
N VAL A 32 -8.53 -2.96 1.38
CA VAL A 32 -8.52 -4.09 0.46
C VAL A 32 -8.53 -5.37 1.31
N ALA A 33 -9.38 -6.33 0.92
CA ALA A 33 -9.43 -7.66 1.51
C ALA A 33 -8.78 -8.67 0.56
N ILE A 34 -7.95 -9.54 1.13
CA ILE A 34 -7.20 -10.58 0.41
C ILE A 34 -7.64 -11.94 0.94
N ASP A 35 -7.94 -12.86 0.02
CA ASP A 35 -8.03 -14.30 0.30
C ASP A 35 -6.70 -14.93 -0.11
N ASP A 36 -6.07 -15.64 0.82
CA ASP A 36 -4.79 -16.30 0.61
C ASP A 36 -4.90 -17.64 -0.13
N GLY A 37 -6.13 -18.14 -0.33
CA GLY A 37 -6.39 -19.38 -1.05
C GLY A 37 -5.87 -20.64 -0.36
N ALA A 38 -5.43 -20.56 0.90
CA ALA A 38 -4.74 -21.65 1.63
C ALA A 38 -5.56 -22.94 1.65
N GLN A 39 -6.86 -22.80 1.92
CA GLN A 39 -7.79 -23.92 2.03
C GLN A 39 -8.00 -24.66 0.69
N LYS A 40 -7.79 -23.97 -0.44
CA LYS A 40 -8.09 -24.48 -1.78
C LYS A 40 -6.86 -24.70 -2.66
N ARG A 41 -5.64 -24.48 -2.13
CA ARG A 41 -4.38 -24.43 -2.91
C ARG A 41 -4.49 -23.50 -4.12
N GLN A 42 -5.07 -22.32 -3.90
CA GLN A 42 -5.29 -21.32 -4.94
C GLN A 42 -4.33 -20.13 -4.75
N ILE A 43 -4.05 -19.42 -5.84
CA ILE A 43 -3.26 -18.18 -5.81
C ILE A 43 -4.02 -17.13 -5.00
N PRO A 44 -3.34 -16.32 -4.16
CA PRO A 44 -3.96 -15.22 -3.45
C PRO A 44 -4.71 -14.26 -4.39
N ARG A 45 -5.85 -13.74 -3.95
CA ARG A 45 -6.73 -12.87 -4.74
C ARG A 45 -7.32 -11.74 -3.91
N ILE A 46 -7.68 -10.65 -4.60
CA ILE A 46 -8.44 -9.56 -4.01
C ILE A 46 -9.92 -9.92 -3.99
N THR A 47 -10.53 -9.96 -2.81
CA THR A 47 -11.97 -10.27 -2.65
C THR A 47 -12.82 -9.03 -2.43
N ALA A 48 -12.23 -7.93 -1.95
CA ALA A 48 -12.89 -6.64 -1.86
C ALA A 48 -11.87 -5.51 -1.94
N ALA A 49 -12.26 -4.39 -2.54
CA ALA A 49 -11.50 -3.15 -2.49
C ALA A 49 -12.46 -1.95 -2.42
N GLY A 50 -12.08 -0.91 -1.67
CA GLY A 50 -12.95 0.23 -1.48
C GLY A 50 -12.25 1.47 -0.95
N ARG A 51 -12.91 2.62 -1.13
CA ARG A 51 -12.47 3.91 -0.60
C ARG A 51 -13.57 4.57 0.23
N GLY A 52 -13.18 5.41 1.19
CA GLY A 52 -14.10 6.14 2.07
C GLY A 52 -15.05 5.19 2.81
N LYS A 53 -16.37 5.41 2.67
CA LYS A 53 -17.40 4.60 3.34
C LYS A 53 -17.34 3.10 3.03
N ILE A 54 -16.89 2.73 1.82
CA ILE A 54 -16.73 1.30 1.49
C ILE A 54 -15.54 0.71 2.24
N ALA A 55 -14.43 1.45 2.34
CA ALA A 55 -13.28 1.03 3.13
C ALA A 55 -13.63 0.87 4.62
N GLU A 56 -14.43 1.79 5.16
CA GLU A 56 -14.93 1.71 6.54
C GLU A 56 -15.75 0.43 6.76
N LYS A 57 -16.63 0.06 5.82
CA LYS A 57 -17.40 -1.19 5.89
C LYS A 57 -16.52 -2.44 5.79
N ILE A 58 -15.50 -2.42 4.92
CA ILE A 58 -14.54 -3.54 4.80
C ILE A 58 -13.80 -3.74 6.13
N LEU A 59 -13.31 -2.65 6.72
CA LEU A 59 -12.62 -2.70 8.02
C LEU A 59 -13.56 -3.17 9.13
N GLN A 60 -14.79 -2.67 9.16
CA GLN A 60 -15.79 -3.11 10.13
C GLN A 60 -16.05 -4.61 10.03
N LEU A 61 -16.28 -5.13 8.82
CA LEU A 61 -16.45 -6.57 8.58
C LEU A 61 -15.22 -7.37 9.01
N ALA A 62 -14.01 -6.86 8.75
CA ALA A 62 -12.79 -7.53 9.16
C ALA A 62 -12.71 -7.65 10.69
N PHE A 63 -12.97 -6.56 11.43
CA PHE A 63 -12.99 -6.57 12.89
C PHE A 63 -14.09 -7.47 13.46
N ASP A 64 -15.30 -7.42 12.88
CA ASP A 64 -16.44 -8.24 13.33
C ASP A 64 -16.19 -9.75 13.15
N ASN A 65 -15.31 -10.13 12.22
CA ASN A 65 -14.97 -11.52 11.91
C ASN A 65 -13.56 -11.94 12.39
N ASP A 66 -12.91 -11.11 13.22
CA ASP A 66 -11.53 -11.32 13.72
C ASP A 66 -10.49 -11.56 12.60
N ILE A 67 -10.70 -10.93 11.44
CA ILE A 67 -9.76 -10.92 10.33
C ILE A 67 -8.65 -9.93 10.64
N LYS A 68 -7.38 -10.37 10.47
CA LYS A 68 -6.21 -9.53 10.72
C LYS A 68 -6.18 -8.33 9.76
N VAL A 69 -5.98 -7.14 10.31
CA VAL A 69 -5.85 -5.89 9.56
C VAL A 69 -4.43 -5.34 9.73
N ARG A 70 -3.79 -4.97 8.62
CA ARG A 70 -2.50 -4.25 8.60
C ARG A 70 -2.71 -2.91 7.91
N GLU A 71 -2.13 -1.86 8.46
CA GLU A 71 -2.18 -0.52 7.89
C GLU A 71 -0.93 -0.29 7.01
N ASP A 72 -1.17 -0.11 5.71
CA ASP A 72 -0.16 0.26 4.71
C ASP A 72 -0.86 1.05 3.60
N SER A 73 -0.66 2.37 3.59
CA SER A 73 -1.39 3.25 2.66
C SER A 73 -0.99 3.04 1.21
N ASP A 74 0.31 2.85 0.95
CA ASP A 74 0.83 2.72 -0.41
C ASP A 74 0.40 1.39 -1.03
N LEU A 75 0.49 0.31 -0.25
CA LEU A 75 0.03 -1.00 -0.68
C LEU A 75 -1.49 -1.03 -0.85
N ALA A 76 -2.25 -0.44 0.08
CA ALA A 76 -3.71 -0.38 -0.05
C ALA A 76 -4.13 0.37 -1.32
N GLU A 77 -3.45 1.48 -1.66
CA GLU A 77 -3.71 2.22 -2.90
C GLU A 77 -3.31 1.46 -4.16
N MET A 78 -2.18 0.74 -4.13
CA MET A 78 -1.74 -0.12 -5.22
C MET A 78 -2.75 -1.25 -5.46
N LEU A 79 -3.10 -1.99 -4.41
CA LEU A 79 -4.01 -3.14 -4.51
C LEU A 79 -5.43 -2.72 -4.85
N ALA A 80 -5.89 -1.54 -4.42
CA ALA A 80 -7.21 -1.01 -4.77
C ALA A 80 -7.36 -0.61 -6.25
N LYS A 81 -6.29 -0.72 -7.06
CA LYS A 81 -6.35 -0.59 -8.52
C LYS A 81 -6.56 -1.93 -9.23
N ILE A 82 -6.41 -3.05 -8.52
CA ILE A 82 -6.60 -4.40 -9.06
C ILE A 82 -8.11 -4.70 -9.09
N GLU A 83 -8.55 -5.40 -10.14
CA GLU A 83 -9.93 -5.86 -10.26
C GLU A 83 -10.25 -6.94 -9.22
N ILE A 84 -11.47 -6.94 -8.69
CA ILE A 84 -11.93 -7.94 -7.73
C ILE A 84 -11.92 -9.33 -8.39
N ASP A 85 -11.64 -10.36 -7.59
CA ASP A 85 -11.48 -11.76 -8.01
C ASP A 85 -10.32 -12.00 -8.99
N SER A 86 -9.47 -10.99 -9.22
CA SER A 86 -8.26 -11.14 -10.02
C SER A 86 -7.07 -11.64 -9.19
N PRO A 87 -6.17 -12.44 -9.78
CA PRO A 87 -4.87 -12.75 -9.19
C PRO A 87 -4.08 -11.47 -8.89
N ILE A 88 -3.28 -11.52 -7.83
CA ILE A 88 -2.40 -10.41 -7.47
C ILE A 88 -1.29 -10.30 -8.54
N PRO A 89 -1.07 -9.10 -9.13
CA PRO A 89 -0.07 -8.90 -10.16
C PRO A 89 1.34 -9.05 -9.58
N SER A 90 2.29 -9.44 -10.43
CA SER A 90 3.69 -9.69 -10.05
C SER A 90 4.35 -8.55 -9.27
N GLU A 91 4.00 -7.31 -9.64
CA GLU A 91 4.51 -6.07 -9.07
C GLU A 91 4.10 -5.87 -7.61
N ALA A 92 2.94 -6.41 -7.23
CA ALA A 92 2.41 -6.36 -5.86
C ALA A 92 2.64 -7.67 -5.09
N PHE A 93 3.05 -8.74 -5.77
CA PHE A 93 3.14 -10.08 -5.20
C PHE A 93 4.13 -10.15 -4.03
N MET A 94 5.31 -9.55 -4.15
CA MET A 94 6.31 -9.55 -3.08
C MET A 94 5.80 -8.87 -1.81
N ALA A 95 5.16 -7.70 -1.92
CA ALA A 95 4.64 -6.97 -0.78
C ALA A 95 3.51 -7.75 -0.09
N VAL A 96 2.62 -8.37 -0.87
CA VAL A 96 1.56 -9.22 -0.30
C VAL A 96 2.13 -10.49 0.33
N ALA A 97 3.12 -11.13 -0.30
CA ALA A 97 3.78 -12.32 0.24
C ALA A 97 4.46 -12.04 1.58
N GLU A 98 5.06 -10.86 1.77
CA GLU A 98 5.62 -10.44 3.06
C GLU A 98 4.55 -10.35 4.15
N ILE A 99 3.39 -9.76 3.82
CA ILE A 99 2.26 -9.65 4.76
C ILE A 99 1.70 -11.02 5.11
N LEU A 100 1.47 -11.86 4.09
CA LEU A 100 0.98 -13.22 4.30
C LEU A 100 1.98 -14.02 5.13
N SER A 101 3.27 -13.95 4.82
CA SER A 101 4.35 -14.56 5.61
C SER A 101 4.27 -14.19 7.09
N TYR A 102 4.08 -12.91 7.40
CA TYR A 102 3.86 -12.45 8.77
C TYR A 102 2.61 -13.09 9.40
N VAL A 103 1.48 -13.15 8.68
CA VAL A 103 0.24 -13.76 9.16
C VAL A 103 0.40 -15.27 9.42
N TYR A 104 1.00 -16.02 8.50
CA TYR A 104 1.26 -17.45 8.66
C TYR A 104 2.15 -17.72 9.87
N ARG A 105 3.26 -16.98 10.01
CA ARG A 105 4.18 -17.09 11.15
C ARG A 105 3.49 -16.75 12.47
N ALA A 106 2.69 -15.68 12.50
CA ALA A 106 1.93 -15.29 13.69
C ALA A 106 0.87 -16.34 14.09
N ASN A 107 0.32 -17.07 13.10
CA ASN A 107 -0.63 -18.15 13.32
C ASN A 107 0.03 -19.52 13.59
N GLY A 108 1.38 -19.61 13.58
CA GLY A 108 2.11 -20.87 13.73
C GLY A 108 1.91 -21.85 12.56
N GLN A 109 1.49 -21.36 11.41
CA GLN A 109 1.22 -22.17 10.22
C GLN A 109 2.45 -22.23 9.32
N PRO A 110 2.67 -23.32 8.57
CA PRO A 110 3.73 -23.40 7.57
C PRO A 110 3.58 -22.27 6.55
N ASN A 111 4.60 -21.41 6.45
CA ASN A 111 4.59 -20.32 5.50
C ASN A 111 4.95 -20.83 4.09
N PRO A 112 4.02 -20.80 3.11
CA PRO A 112 4.33 -21.23 1.75
C PRO A 112 5.27 -20.26 1.01
N PHE A 113 5.48 -19.05 1.54
CA PHE A 113 6.38 -18.04 1.01
C PHE A 113 7.78 -18.08 1.64
N ASP A 114 8.01 -18.93 2.64
CA ASP A 114 9.38 -19.20 3.07
C ASP A 114 10.04 -19.97 1.93
N VAL A 115 10.97 -19.32 1.25
CA VAL A 115 11.88 -19.99 0.34
C VAL A 115 12.66 -20.98 1.21
N ARG A 116 12.26 -22.26 1.19
CA ARG A 116 13.19 -23.33 1.51
C ARG A 116 14.22 -23.26 0.39
N LEU A 117 15.30 -22.52 0.64
CA LEU A 117 16.57 -22.91 0.08
C LEU A 117 16.77 -24.31 0.65
N GLU A 118 16.30 -25.33 -0.07
CA GLU A 118 16.88 -26.64 0.11
C GLU A 118 18.34 -26.39 -0.23
N ASP A 119 19.17 -26.43 0.81
CA ASP A 119 20.59 -26.41 0.66
C ASP A 119 20.91 -27.55 -0.31
N ASP A 120 21.19 -27.21 -1.58
CA ASP A 120 21.87 -28.08 -2.54
C ASP A 120 23.27 -28.33 -1.98
N ASN A 121 23.34 -29.12 -0.90
CA ASN A 121 24.53 -29.76 -0.39
C ASN A 121 24.45 -31.22 -0.84
N ASP A 122 24.93 -31.47 -2.06
CA ASP A 122 25.48 -32.78 -2.47
C ASP A 122 26.76 -32.55 -3.27
#